data_AF-A0A0N5AIH3-F1
#
_entry.id   AF-A0A0N5AIH3-F1
#
_cell.length_a   1.000
_cell.length_b   1.000
_cell.length_c   1.000
_cell.angle_alpha   90.00
_cell.angle_beta   90.00
_cell.angle_gamma   90.00
#
_symmetry.space_group_name_H-M   'P 1'
#
loop_
_entity.id
_entity.type
_entity.pdbx_description
1 polymer ?
#
loop_
_entity_poly.entity_id
_entity_poly.type
_entity_poly.pdbx_seq_one_letter_code
_entity_poly.pdbx_strand_id
1 'polypeptide(L)' 'MGSLANAARAISRVSPSLTALFVCDMQQAFRPHVFKFNEVSEVCKRLIKCGDLLNMQMIATEQNPKG' A
#
# COMPACT_ATOMS: atom_id res chain seq x y z
N MET A 1 7.88 -32.49 -12.63
CA MET A 1 7.11 -31.55 -13.48
C MET A 1 6.33 -30.61 -12.58
N GLY A 2 6.96 -29.54 -12.10
CA GLY A 2 6.27 -28.50 -11.32
C GLY A 2 5.56 -27.56 -12.29
N SER A 3 4.23 -27.57 -12.29
CA SER A 3 3.42 -26.78 -13.20
C SER A 3 3.56 -25.28 -12.89
N LEU A 4 3.96 -24.51 -13.90
CA LEU A 4 3.94 -23.05 -13.93
C LEU A 4 2.52 -22.45 -13.73
N ALA A 5 1.47 -23.27 -13.63
CA ALA A 5 0.09 -22.85 -13.44
C ALA A 5 -0.23 -22.27 -12.04
N ASN A 6 0.62 -22.47 -11.03
CA ASN A 6 0.33 -22.04 -9.65
C ASN A 6 0.77 -20.61 -9.32
N ALA A 7 1.61 -19.96 -10.14
CA ALA A 7 2.03 -18.59 -9.90
C ALA A 7 0.90 -17.56 -10.14
N ALA A 8 -0.07 -17.88 -11.00
CA ALA A 8 -1.21 -17.02 -11.32
C ALA A 8 -2.31 -16.99 -10.24
N ARG A 9 -2.18 -17.78 -9.16
CA ARG A 9 -3.21 -17.97 -8.11
C ARG A 9 -2.90 -17.35 -6.76
N ALA A 10 -1.81 -16.57 -6.65
CA ALA A 10 -1.40 -16.00 -5.36
C ALA A 10 -2.16 -14.71 -4.97
N ILE A 11 -2.88 -14.07 -5.91
CA ILE A 11 -3.64 -12.85 -5.65
C ILE A 11 -5.10 -13.12 -6.04
N SER A 12 -5.92 -13.46 -5.05
CA SER A 12 -7.37 -13.55 -5.21
C SER A 12 -7.97 -12.18 -5.49
N ARG A 13 -9.24 -12.14 -5.92
CA ARG A 13 -9.97 -10.86 -6.03
C ARG A 13 -9.98 -10.18 -4.65
N VAL A 14 -9.48 -8.95 -4.60
CA VAL A 14 -9.47 -8.13 -3.38
C VAL A 14 -10.92 -7.81 -2.99
N SER A 15 -11.27 -8.10 -1.73
CA SER A 15 -12.55 -7.70 -1.12
C SER A 15 -12.28 -6.69 0.00
N PRO A 16 -12.94 -5.52 0.02
CA PRO A 16 -12.75 -4.53 1.08
C PRO A 16 -12.95 -5.07 2.50
N SER A 17 -13.87 -6.02 2.67
CA SER A 17 -14.21 -6.62 3.97
C SER A 17 -13.20 -7.66 4.48
N LEU A 18 -12.32 -8.16 3.61
CA LEU A 18 -11.35 -9.22 3.95
C LEU A 18 -9.90 -8.76 3.78
N THR A 19 -9.69 -7.48 3.50
CA THR A 19 -8.36 -6.92 3.24
C THR A 19 -8.17 -5.62 4.00
N ALA A 20 -6.91 -5.31 4.29
CA ALA A 20 -6.51 -4.05 4.90
C ALA A 20 -5.58 -3.30 3.95
N LEU A 21 -5.70 -1.96 3.93
CA LEU A 21 -4.71 -1.09 3.29
C LEU A 21 -3.57 -0.83 4.28
N PHE A 22 -2.36 -1.19 3.88
CA PHE A 22 -1.15 -0.92 4.65
C PHE A 22 -0.39 0.26 4.03
N VAL A 23 -0.29 1.38 4.74
CA VAL A 23 0.46 2.58 4.33
C VAL A 23 1.82 2.53 5.01
N CYS A 24 2.81 2.04 4.27
CA CYS A 24 4.16 1.84 4.79
C CYS A 24 4.98 3.13 4.67
N ASP A 25 5.35 3.71 5.81
CA ASP A 25 6.47 4.64 5.97
C ASP A 25 6.48 5.83 4.98
N MET A 26 5.30 6.38 4.67
CA MET A 26 5.14 7.54 3.79
C MET A 26 5.51 8.85 4.51
N GLN A 27 6.81 9.04 4.76
CA GLN A 27 7.35 10.12 5.59
C GLN A 27 8.10 11.19 4.76
N GLN A 28 8.16 12.42 5.28
CA GLN A 28 8.82 13.55 4.61
C GLN A 28 10.33 13.34 4.44
N ALA A 29 10.97 12.67 5.39
CA ALA A 29 12.40 12.35 5.36
C ALA A 29 12.82 11.53 4.13
N PHE A 30 11.89 10.77 3.52
CA PHE A 30 12.17 9.99 2.32
C PHE A 30 12.06 10.77 1.01
N ARG A 31 11.53 12.00 1.03
CA ARG A 31 11.34 12.83 -0.17
C ARG A 31 12.60 12.97 -1.05
N PRO A 32 13.81 13.22 -0.51
CA PRO A 32 15.02 13.28 -1.33
C PRO A 32 15.54 11.90 -1.76
N HIS A 33 15.09 10.81 -1.13
CA HIS A 33 15.64 9.46 -1.30
C HIS A 33 14.75 8.51 -2.10
N VAL A 34 13.50 8.91 -2.36
CA VAL A 34 12.53 8.12 -3.14
C VAL A 34 12.32 8.76 -4.51
N PHE A 35 12.62 8.01 -5.55
CA PHE A 35 12.34 8.41 -6.92
C PHE A 35 10.84 8.64 -7.11
N LYS A 36 10.46 9.79 -7.69
CA LYS A 36 9.06 10.19 -7.91
C LYS A 36 8.20 10.17 -6.63
N PHE A 37 8.77 10.63 -5.51
CA PHE A 37 8.07 10.68 -4.23
C PHE A 37 6.71 11.39 -4.30
N ASN A 38 6.58 12.46 -5.08
CA ASN A 38 5.32 13.19 -5.21
C ASN A 38 4.24 12.33 -5.89
N GLU A 39 4.61 11.61 -6.94
CA GLU A 39 3.70 10.71 -7.67
C GLU A 39 3.31 9.51 -6.82
N VAL A 40 4.25 8.94 -6.06
CA VAL A 40 3.95 7.87 -5.08
C VAL A 40 3.00 8.40 -4.00
N SER A 41 3.25 9.58 -3.45
CA SER A 41 2.38 10.24 -2.48
C SER A 41 0.96 10.44 -3.02
N GLU A 42 0.83 10.86 -4.28
CA GLU A 42 -0.46 11.03 -4.94
C GLU A 42 -1.22 9.70 -5.11
N VAL A 43 -0.52 8.61 -5.45
CA VAL A 43 -1.13 7.26 -5.50
C VAL A 43 -1.56 6.81 -4.10
N CYS A 44 -0.72 7.00 -3.08
CA CYS A 44 -1.08 6.68 -1.69
C CYS A 44 -2.33 7.43 -1.24
N LYS A 45 -2.47 8.73 -1.56
CA LYS A 45 -3.68 9.51 -1.25
C LYS A 45 -4.93 8.93 -1.89
N ARG A 46 -4.84 8.48 -3.15
CA ARG A 46 -5.97 7.84 -3.86
C ARG A 46 -6.38 6.52 -3.21
N LEU A 47 -5.40 5.72 -2.79
CA LEU A 47 -5.66 4.46 -2.10
C LEU A 47 -6.27 4.68 -0.72
N ILE A 48 -5.80 5.68 0.05
CA ILE A 48 -6.38 6.04 1.34
C ILE A 48 -7.83 6.50 1.16
N LYS A 49 -8.10 7.37 0.18
CA LYS A 49 -9.46 7.80 -0.15
C LYS A 49 -10.35 6.62 -0.55
N CYS A 50 -9.82 5.68 -1.33
CA CYS A 50 -10.53 4.46 -1.71
C CYS A 50 -10.84 3.57 -0.50
N GLY A 51 -9.85 3.37 0.37
CA GLY A 51 -10.00 2.60 1.61
C GLY A 51 -11.07 3.18 2.54
N ASP A 52 -11.08 4.51 2.70
CA ASP A 52 -12.10 5.23 3.45
C ASP A 52 -13.51 5.01 2.85
N LEU A 53 -13.67 5.26 1.54
CA LEU A 53 -14.96 5.06 0.84
C LEU A 53 -15.48 3.63 0.91
N LEU A 54 -14.58 2.64 0.96
CA LEU A 54 -14.91 1.22 1.00
C LEU A 54 -14.98 0.66 2.43
N ASN A 55 -14.83 1.50 3.46
CA ASN A 55 -14.77 1.12 4.88
C ASN A 55 -13.74 0.00 5.14
N MET A 56 -12.57 0.08 4.49
CA MET A 56 -11.48 -0.87 4.69
C MET A 56 -10.77 -0.61 6.02
N GLN A 57 -10.24 -1.67 6.62
CA GLN A 57 -9.23 -1.50 7.67
C GLN A 57 -7.99 -0.83 7.05
N MET A 58 -7.50 0.23 7.67
CA MET A 58 -6.27 0.91 7.25
C MET A 58 -5.27 0.92 8.41
N ILE A 59 -4.01 0.66 8.11
CA ILE A 59 -2.91 0.69 9.08
C ILE A 59 -1.77 1.48 8.44
N ALA A 60 -1.21 2.44 9.18
CA ALA A 60 -0.06 3.22 8.75
C ALA A 60 1.11 3.01 9.71
N THR A 61 2.32 3.04 9.18
CA THR A 61 3.56 2.96 9.97
C THR A 61 4.49 4.12 9.65
N GLU A 62 5.38 4.41 10.59
CA GLU A 62 6.48 5.34 10.42
C GLU A 62 7.77 4.67 10.91
N GLN A 63 8.82 4.72 10.10
CA GLN A 63 10.15 4.27 10.49
C GLN A 63 10.90 5.42 11.16
N ASN A 64 11.28 5.24 12.42
CA ASN A 64 12.08 6.21 13.21
C ASN A 64 11.62 7.67 13.03
N PRO A 65 10.39 8.04 13.46
CA PRO A 65 9.79 9.34 13.14
C PRO A 65 10.47 10.56 13.78
N LYS A 66 11.42 10.32 14.70
CA LYS A 66 12.24 11.37 15.33
C LYS A 66 13.54 11.67 14.57
N GLY A 67 13.88 10.82 13.60
CA GLY A 67 15.10 10.94 12.78
C GLY A 67 15.01 12.03 11.72
#